data_AF-A0A832CDA1-F1
#
_entry.id   AF-A0A832CDA1-F1
#
_cell.length_a   1.000
_cell.length_b   1.000
_cell.length_c   1.000
_cell.angle_alpha   90.00
_cell.angle_beta   90.00
_cell.angle_gamma   90.00
#
_symmetry.space_group_name_H-M   'P 1'
#
loop_
_entity.id
_entity.type
_entity.pdbx_description
1 polymer ?
#
loop_
_entity_poly.entity_id
_entity_poly.type
_entity_poly.pdbx_seq_one_letter_code
_entity_poly.pdbx_strand_id
1 'polypeptide(L)' 'MSIARKAPTKKPPLKACRECGTLNLREASQCSNCGSPNLTDDWEGIVIILKPNSSIVGSKIGVDKPIMRAIKVAGRIV' A
#
# COMPACT_ATOMS: atom_id res chain seq x y z
N MET A 1 6.32 -23.79 -22.95
CA MET A 1 6.28 -22.60 -22.06
C MET A 1 5.03 -22.67 -21.21
N SER A 2 5.14 -23.23 -20.01
CA SER A 2 3.99 -23.39 -19.11
C SER A 2 3.74 -22.07 -18.39
N ILE A 3 2.70 -21.34 -18.79
CA ILE A 3 2.17 -20.22 -18.01
C ILE A 3 1.57 -20.85 -16.75
N ALA A 4 2.30 -20.80 -15.64
CA ALA A 4 1.76 -21.17 -14.34
C ALA A 4 0.53 -20.30 -14.08
N ARG A 5 -0.67 -20.88 -14.17
CA ARG A 5 -1.91 -20.20 -13.81
C ARG A 5 -1.85 -19.94 -12.31
N LYS A 6 -1.65 -18.67 -11.92
CA LYS A 6 -1.70 -18.24 -10.51
C LYS A 6 -2.99 -18.79 -9.89
N ALA A 7 -2.87 -19.52 -8.78
CA ALA A 7 -4.02 -19.96 -8.00
C ALA A 7 -4.93 -18.75 -7.70
N PRO A 8 -6.26 -18.91 -7.56
CA PRO A 8 -7.14 -17.81 -7.21
C PRO A 8 -6.76 -17.31 -5.80
N THR A 9 -5.89 -16.32 -5.74
CA THR A 9 -5.46 -15.70 -4.50
C THR A 9 -6.67 -14.97 -3.95
N LYS A 10 -7.14 -15.39 -2.77
CA LYS A 10 -8.15 -14.68 -2.00
C LYS A 10 -7.77 -13.20 -2.02
N LYS A 11 -8.61 -12.35 -2.63
CA LYS A 11 -8.27 -10.94 -2.85
C LYS A 11 -7.89 -10.33 -1.50
N PRO A 12 -6.78 -9.58 -1.41
CA PRO A 12 -6.37 -8.98 -0.15
C PRO A 12 -7.50 -8.07 0.37
N PRO A 13 -7.66 -7.97 1.70
CA PRO A 13 -8.70 -7.13 2.31
C PRO A 13 -8.47 -5.63 2.07
N LEU A 14 -7.30 -5.24 1.59
CA LEU A 14 -6.87 -3.85 1.41
C LEU A 14 -6.40 -3.60 -0.01
N LYS A 15 -6.53 -2.35 -0.45
CA LYS A 15 -5.99 -1.82 -1.70
C LYS A 15 -4.85 -0.86 -1.42
N ALA A 16 -3.75 -0.98 -2.14
CA ALA A 16 -2.66 0.00 -2.08
C ALA A 16 -2.89 1.14 -3.06
N CYS A 17 -2.59 2.37 -2.64
CA CYS A 17 -2.50 3.51 -3.53
C CYS A 17 -1.25 3.39 -4.40
N ARG A 18 -1.41 3.52 -5.73
CA ARG A 18 -0.28 3.51 -6.66
C ARG A 18 0.61 4.74 -6.46
N GLU A 19 0.05 5.90 -6.13
CA GLU A 19 0.85 7.12 -5.99
C GLU A 19 1.71 7.12 -4.74
N CYS A 20 1.12 6.74 -3.60
CA CYS A 20 1.74 6.92 -2.30
C CYS A 20 1.72 5.68 -1.41
N GLY A 21 1.51 4.48 -1.94
CA GLY A 21 1.65 3.21 -1.20
C GLY A 21 0.66 2.95 -0.05
N THR A 22 -0.14 3.94 0.36
CA THR A 22 -1.07 3.81 1.48
C THR A 22 -2.10 2.73 1.23
N LEU A 23 -2.29 1.87 2.23
CA LEU A 23 -3.30 0.83 2.21
C LEU A 23 -4.64 1.39 2.67
N ASN A 24 -5.67 1.15 1.87
CA ASN A 24 -7.04 1.60 2.07
C ASN A 24 -7.96 0.38 2.15
N LEU A 25 -9.11 0.56 2.77
CA LEU A 25 -10.17 -0.45 2.76
C LEU A 25 -10.60 -0.75 1.32
N ARG A 26 -11.13 -1.95 1.10
CA ARG A 26 -11.40 -2.43 -0.25
C ARG A 26 -12.52 -1.67 -0.95
N GLU A 27 -13.43 -1.10 -0.16
CA GLU A 27 -14.58 -0.31 -0.58
C GLU A 27 -14.21 1.15 -0.85
N ALA A 28 -13.01 1.60 -0.45
CA ALA A 28 -12.56 2.96 -0.68
C ALA A 28 -12.48 3.27 -2.18
N SER A 29 -13.03 4.43 -2.56
CA SER A 29 -12.97 4.98 -3.92
C SER A 29 -11.71 5.81 -4.16
N GLN A 30 -11.13 6.38 -3.10
CA GLN A 30 -9.97 7.25 -3.14
C GLN A 30 -9.01 6.95 -1.97
N CYS A 31 -7.75 7.31 -2.14
CA CYS A 31 -6.73 7.17 -1.12
C CYS A 31 -6.96 8.17 0.03
N SER A 32 -7.04 7.66 1.26
CA SER A 32 -7.20 8.47 2.48
C SER A 32 -6.02 9.41 2.79
N ASN A 33 -4.87 9.19 2.16
CA ASN A 33 -3.65 9.98 2.37
C ASN A 33 -3.44 11.07 1.30
N CYS A 34 -3.51 10.70 0.00
CA CYS A 34 -3.22 11.63 -1.10
C CYS A 34 -4.41 12.00 -1.98
N GLY A 35 -5.60 11.43 -1.74
CA GLY A 35 -6.81 11.67 -2.54
C GLY A 35 -6.86 10.97 -3.90
N SER A 36 -5.78 10.34 -4.36
CA SER A 36 -5.76 9.65 -5.66
C SER A 36 -6.78 8.51 -5.73
N PRO A 37 -7.55 8.38 -6.84
CA PRO A 37 -8.43 7.23 -7.08
C PRO A 37 -7.66 5.98 -7.56
N ASN A 38 -6.34 6.08 -7.80
CA ASN A 38 -5.52 4.99 -8.34
C ASN A 38 -5.16 3.95 -7.27
N LEU A 39 -6.12 3.08 -6.96
CA LEU A 39 -5.99 1.99 -6.00
C LEU A 39 -5.79 0.64 -6.70
N THR A 40 -5.02 -0.27 -6.10
CA THR A 40 -4.72 -1.59 -6.68
C THR A 40 -4.66 -2.70 -5.64
N ASP A 41 -5.09 -3.90 -6.05
CA ASP A 41 -4.96 -5.14 -5.27
C ASP A 41 -3.56 -5.77 -5.41
N ASP A 42 -2.73 -5.26 -6.34
CA ASP A 42 -1.38 -5.76 -6.61
C ASP A 42 -0.34 -5.02 -5.75
N TRP A 43 -0.13 -5.53 -4.56
CA TRP A 43 0.84 -5.01 -3.60
C TRP A 43 1.41 -6.11 -2.72
N GLU A 44 2.61 -5.89 -2.19
CA GLU A 44 3.35 -6.85 -1.39
C GLU A 44 4.01 -6.17 -0.19
N GLY A 45 4.02 -6.90 0.93
CA GLY A 45 4.59 -6.43 2.20
C GLY A 45 3.76 -5.31 2.84
N ILE A 46 3.81 -5.22 4.16
CA ILE A 46 3.09 -4.23 4.94
C ILE A 46 4.05 -3.56 5.91
N VAL A 47 3.96 -2.23 6.01
CA VAL A 47 4.60 -1.46 7.06
C VAL A 47 3.56 -0.60 7.76
N ILE A 48 3.57 -0.65 9.08
CA ILE A 48 2.68 0.16 9.92
C ILE A 48 3.57 1.07 10.77
N ILE A 49 3.44 2.37 10.56
CA ILE A 49 4.22 3.39 11.28
C ILE A 49 3.28 4.04 12.27
N LEU A 50 3.44 3.71 13.55
CA LEU A 50 2.56 4.19 14.62
C LEU A 50 2.96 5.59 15.13
N LYS A 51 4.26 5.89 15.15
CA LYS A 51 4.81 7.17 15.62
C LYS A 51 5.82 7.70 14.60
N PRO A 52 5.36 8.43 13.56
CA PRO A 52 6.24 8.88 12.48
C PRO A 52 7.38 9.78 12.93
N ASN A 53 7.09 10.72 13.83
CA ASN A 53 8.08 11.70 14.33
C ASN A 53 9.26 11.08 15.08
N SER A 54 9.10 9.88 15.63
CA SER A 54 10.18 9.14 16.32
C SER A 54 10.71 7.97 15.48
N SER A 55 10.27 7.83 14.22
CA SER A 55 10.62 6.72 13.35
C SER A 55 11.51 7.19 12.21
N ILE A 56 12.72 6.61 12.11
CA ILE A 56 13.62 6.87 10.97
C ILE A 56 12.92 6.55 9.64
N VAL A 57 12.10 5.48 9.61
CA VAL A 57 11.32 5.12 8.43
C VAL A 57 10.25 6.18 8.17
N GLY A 58 9.49 6.58 9.19
CA GLY A 58 8.46 7.62 9.10
C GLY A 58 8.99 8.95 8.56
N SER A 59 10.11 9.42 9.12
CA SER A 59 10.78 10.64 8.66
C SER A 59 11.26 10.53 7.21
N LYS A 60 11.84 9.40 6.81
CA LYS A 60 12.32 9.19 5.43
C LYS A 60 11.20 9.20 4.39
N ILE A 61 10.01 8.70 4.73
CA ILE A 61 8.87 8.68 3.82
C ILE A 61 8.00 9.94 3.89
N GLY A 62 8.36 10.90 4.75
CA GLY A 62 7.68 12.20 4.84
C GLY A 62 6.25 12.13 5.38
N VAL A 63 5.94 11.18 6.27
CA VAL A 63 4.61 11.09 6.90
C VAL A 63 4.65 11.65 8.31
N ASP A 64 3.58 12.35 8.70
CA ASP A 64 3.41 13.01 10.00
C ASP A 64 2.35 12.31 10.88
N LYS A 65 1.52 11.45 10.29
CA LYS A 65 0.43 10.72 10.95
C LYS A 65 0.63 9.20 10.90
N PRO A 66 0.05 8.46 11.86
CA PRO A 66 0.07 7.00 11.83
C PRO A 66 -0.48 6.48 10.51
N ILE A 67 0.27 5.58 9.86
CA ILE A 67 -0.06 5.14 8.51
C ILE A 67 0.30 3.67 8.28
N MET A 68 -0.49 3.03 7.42
CA MET A 68 -0.28 1.68 6.93
C MET A 68 0.00 1.76 5.42
N ARG A 69 1.15 1.24 4.97
CA ARG A 69 1.57 1.26 3.56
C ARG A 69 2.03 -0.12 3.11
N ALA A 70 1.92 -0.35 1.81
CA ALA A 70 2.61 -1.44 1.15
C ALA A 70 4.10 -1.10 0.95
N ILE A 71 4.96 -2.11 0.95
CA ILE A 71 6.40 -1.94 0.64
C ILE A 71 6.59 -1.90 -0.88
N LYS A 72 5.83 -2.72 -1.60
CA LYS A 72 5.85 -2.78 -3.06
C LYS A 72 4.42 -2.70 -3.61
N VAL A 73 4.24 -1.93 -4.68
CA VAL A 73 2.96 -1.76 -5.38
C VAL A 73 3.20 -1.95 -6.87
N ALA A 74 2.45 -2.84 -7.51
CA ALA A 74 2.58 -3.15 -8.93
C ALA A 74 4.05 -3.40 -9.36
N GLY A 75 4.80 -4.16 -8.55
CA GLY A 75 6.20 -4.49 -8.83
C GLY A 75 7.25 -3.46 -8.40
N ARG A 76 6.89 -2.22 -8.04
CA ARG A 76 7.83 -1.16 -7.63
C ARG A 76 7.80 -0.83 -6.14
N ILE A 77 8.94 -0.46 -5.57
CA ILE A 77 9.04 0.04 -4.18
C ILE A 77 8.46 1.46 -4.13
N VAL A 78 7.68 1.75 -3.09
CA VAL A 78 6.92 3.00 -2.91
C VAL A 78 7.11 3.63 -1.54
#